data_AF-L8DGT6-F1
#
_entry.id   AF-L8DGT6-F1
#
_cell.length_a   1.000
_cell.length_b   1.000
_cell.length_c   1.000
_cell.angle_alpha   90.00
_cell.angle_beta   90.00
_cell.angle_gamma   90.00
#
_symmetry.space_group_name_H-M   'P 1'
#
loop_
_entity.id
_entity.type
_entity.pdbx_description
1 polymer ?
#
loop_
_entity_poly.entity_id
_entity_poly.type
_entity_poly.pdbx_seq_one_letter_code
_entity_poly.pdbx_strand_id
1 'polypeptide(L)'
;MIIDCSDCIVRDIACADCVVTVLLGDPGMPSSSDGRWVRAPSRITLEQEELGAMGVLADVGLVPPLKLVTNEDGTAPGALLPTRDTPGDQRAG
;
A
#
# COMPACT_ATOMS: atom_id res chain seq x y z
N MET A 1 0.82 7.32 7.47
CA MET A 1 -0.43 6.77 6.91
C MET A 1 -0.13 5.50 6.13
N ILE A 2 -1.01 4.50 6.19
CA ILE A 2 -0.90 3.28 5.37
C ILE A 2 -1.95 3.35 4.27
N ILE A 3 -1.52 3.18 3.02
CA ILE A 3 -2.36 3.04 1.84
C ILE A 3 -2.40 1.55 1.49
N ASP A 4 -3.58 0.95 1.51
CA ASP A 4 -3.78 -0.44 1.07
C ASP A 4 -4.58 -0.46 -0.23
N CYS A 5 -3.87 -0.55 -1.36
CA CYS A 5 -4.47 -0.65 -2.68
C CYS A 5 -5.23 -1.98 -2.86
N SER A 6 -5.02 -2.98 -2.00
CA SER A 6 -5.76 -4.24 -2.09
C SER A 6 -7.24 -4.09 -1.72
N ASP A 7 -7.56 -3.14 -0.83
CA ASP A 7 -8.91 -2.84 -0.32
C ASP A 7 -9.59 -1.67 -1.08
N CYS A 8 -8.88 -1.05 -2.01
CA CYS A 8 -9.42 0.07 -2.79
C CYS A 8 -10.53 -0.40 -3.72
N ILE A 9 -11.77 0.03 -3.47
CA ILE A 9 -12.95 -0.45 -4.22
C ILE A 9 -12.95 0.01 -5.69
N VAL A 10 -12.21 1.08 -5.99
CA VAL A 10 -12.04 1.58 -7.35
C VAL A 10 -10.73 1.10 -8.00
N ARG A 11 -10.01 0.16 -7.38
CA ARG A 11 -8.73 -0.33 -7.93
C ARG A 11 -8.87 -0.78 -9.38
N ASP A 12 -9.92 -1.52 -9.69
CA ASP A 12 -10.07 -2.11 -11.03
C ASP A 12 -10.80 -1.15 -12.01
N ILE A 13 -11.10 0.08 -11.58
CA ILE A 13 -11.90 1.08 -12.33
C ILE A 13 -11.13 2.37 -12.59
N ALA A 14 -10.37 2.86 -11.61
CA ALA A 14 -9.72 4.18 -11.63
C ALA A 14 -8.26 4.18 -11.16
N CYS A 15 -7.66 3.00 -10.94
CA CYS A 15 -6.27 2.94 -10.44
C CYS A 15 -5.25 3.32 -11.52
N ALA A 16 -5.58 3.20 -12.81
CA ALA A 16 -4.72 3.68 -13.89
C ALA A 16 -4.43 5.20 -13.78
N ASP A 17 -5.39 5.97 -13.25
CA ASP A 17 -5.29 7.41 -13.01
C ASP A 17 -5.06 7.73 -11.52
N CYS A 18 -4.33 6.88 -10.81
CA CYS A 18 -3.94 7.08 -9.42
C CYS A 18 -2.44 7.35 -9.31
N VAL A 19 -2.05 8.28 -8.43
CA VAL A 19 -0.64 8.61 -8.16
C VAL A 19 0.23 7.39 -7.86
N VAL A 20 -0.34 6.38 -7.19
CA VAL A 20 0.36 5.14 -6.82
C VAL A 20 0.81 4.40 -8.07
N THR A 21 -0.06 4.26 -9.07
CA THR A 21 0.24 3.55 -10.31
C THR A 21 1.30 4.26 -11.12
N VAL A 22 1.27 5.60 -11.15
CA VAL A 22 2.25 6.41 -11.88
C VAL A 22 3.64 6.35 -11.23
N LEU A 23 3.71 6.44 -9.90
CA LEU A 23 4.99 6.49 -9.19
C LEU A 23 5.59 5.11 -8.88
N LEU A 24 4.75 4.11 -8.62
CA LEU A 24 5.16 2.79 -8.11
C LEU A 24 4.75 1.62 -9.01
N GLY A 25 3.98 1.87 -10.07
CA GLY A 25 3.44 0.85 -10.96
C GLY A 25 2.09 0.30 -10.50
N ASP A 26 1.39 -0.36 -11.41
CA ASP A 26 0.09 -0.96 -11.12
C ASP A 26 0.24 -2.12 -10.10
N PRO A 27 -0.48 -2.10 -8.96
CA PRO A 27 -0.35 -3.11 -7.92
C PRO A 27 -0.89 -4.50 -8.32
N GLY A 28 -1.62 -4.60 -9.44
CA GLY A 28 -2.12 -5.83 -10.04
C GLY A 28 -1.19 -6.41 -11.11
N MET A 29 -0.32 -5.61 -11.73
CA MET A 29 0.57 -6.05 -12.80
C MET A 29 2.01 -6.29 -12.33
N PRO A 30 2.69 -7.30 -12.89
CA PRO A 30 4.12 -7.47 -12.65
C PRO A 30 4.91 -6.39 -13.38
N SER A 31 5.81 -5.72 -12.67
CA SER A 31 6.80 -4.81 -13.26
C SER A 31 8.18 -5.46 -13.25
N SER A 32 9.04 -5.07 -14.19
CA SER A 32 10.40 -5.58 -14.31
C SER A 32 11.40 -4.52 -13.86
N SER A 33 12.09 -4.75 -12.74
CA SER A 33 13.07 -3.82 -12.17
C SER A 33 14.53 -4.22 -12.40
N ASP A 34 14.81 -5.51 -12.63
CA ASP A 34 16.15 -6.08 -12.88
C ASP A 34 16.08 -7.30 -13.83
N GLY A 35 15.14 -7.29 -14.79
CA GLY A 35 14.86 -8.45 -15.65
C GLY A 35 14.10 -9.60 -14.96
N ARG A 36 13.79 -9.45 -13.67
CA ARG A 36 12.85 -10.29 -12.92
C ARG A 36 11.48 -9.61 -12.83
N TRP A 37 10.44 -10.39 -13.10
CA TRP A 37 9.06 -9.98 -12.84
C TRP A 37 8.78 -9.94 -11.34
N VAL A 38 8.42 -8.77 -10.84
CA VAL A 38 8.05 -8.56 -9.43
C VAL A 38 6.70 -7.89 -9.38
N ARG A 39 5.82 -8.40 -8.52
CA ARG A 39 4.54 -7.77 -8.23
C ARG A 39 4.79 -6.52 -7.39
N ALA A 40 4.22 -5.38 -7.80
CA ALA A 40 4.30 -4.16 -7.02
C ALA A 40 3.60 -4.32 -5.66
N PRO A 41 4.12 -3.71 -4.59
CA PRO A 41 3.52 -3.80 -3.26
C PRO A 41 2.14 -3.13 -3.26
N SER A 42 1.11 -3.85 -2.80
CA SER A 42 -0.23 -3.29 -2.66
C SER A 42 -0.41 -2.45 -1.39
N ARG A 43 0.48 -2.59 -0.41
CA ARG A 43 0.47 -1.83 0.85
C ARG A 43 1.69 -0.93 0.93
N ILE A 44 1.45 0.36 1.14
CA ILE A 44 2.45 1.43 1.09
C ILE A 44 2.32 2.25 2.37
N THR A 45 3.44 2.50 3.05
CA THR A 45 3.48 3.42 4.19
C THR A 45 4.04 4.74 3.71
N LEU A 46 3.28 5.82 3.90
CA LEU A 46 3.69 7.19 3.60
C LEU A 46 3.56 8.06 4.83
N GLU A 47 4.57 8.86 5.11
CA GLU A 47 4.56 9.93 6.09
C GLU A 47 3.73 11.12 5.60
N GLN A 48 3.38 12.02 6.52
CA GLN A 48 2.56 13.18 6.19
C GLN A 48 3.23 14.10 5.15
N GLU A 49 4.56 14.19 5.20
CA GLU A 49 5.34 15.01 4.27
C GLU A 49 5.33 14.42 2.85
N GLU A 50 5.39 13.10 2.71
CA GLU A 50 5.30 12.40 1.43
C GLU A 50 3.91 12.56 0.80
N LEU A 51 2.85 12.42 1.61
CA LEU A 51 1.47 12.70 1.18
C LEU A 51 1.29 14.17 0.75
N GLY A 52 1.89 15.10 1.50
CA GLY A 52 1.86 16.53 1.15
C GLY A 52 2.57 16.80 -0.17
N ALA A 53 3.76 16.23 -0.37
CA ALA A 53 4.51 16.37 -1.62
C ALA A 53 3.73 15.83 -2.82
N MET A 54 3.11 14.65 -2.67
CA MET A 54 2.24 14.08 -3.70
C MET A 54 1.03 14.98 -4.00
N GLY A 55 0.44 15.60 -2.98
CA GLY A 55 -0.63 16.59 -3.14
C GLY A 55 -0.18 17.79 -3.97
N VAL A 56 0.99 18.38 -3.66
CA VAL A 56 1.56 19.49 -4.44
C VAL A 56 1.77 19.10 -5.89
N LEU A 57 2.36 17.92 -6.14
CA LEU A 57 2.58 17.43 -7.50
C LEU A 57 1.26 17.24 -8.26
N ALA A 58 0.20 16.80 -7.57
CA ALA A 58 -1.12 16.64 -8.17
C ALA A 58 -1.77 17.99 -8.48
N ASP A 59 -1.65 18.96 -7.57
CA ASP A 59 -2.21 20.30 -7.73
C ASP A 59 -1.61 21.05 -8.93
N VAL A 60 -0.31 20.84 -9.21
CA VAL A 60 0.35 21.40 -10.40
C VAL A 60 0.20 20.53 -11.65
N GLY A 61 -0.50 19.40 -11.57
CA GLY A 61 -0.79 18.52 -12.70
C GLY A 61 0.36 17.64 -13.16
N LEU A 62 1.39 17.43 -12.33
CA LEU A 62 2.53 16.55 -12.64
C LEU A 62 2.22 15.07 -12.40
N VAL A 63 1.31 14.77 -11.48
CA VAL A 63 0.81 13.43 -11.21
C VAL A 63 -0.71 13.46 -11.06
N PRO A 64 -1.42 12.35 -11.31
CA PRO A 64 -2.81 12.25 -10.90
C PRO A 64 -2.95 12.31 -9.36
N PRO A 65 -4.11 12.67 -8.80
CA PRO A 65 -4.31 12.66 -7.35
C PRO A 65 -4.43 11.24 -6.79
N LEU A 66 -4.30 11.09 -5.47
CA LEU A 66 -4.58 9.83 -4.78
C LEU A 66 -6.08 9.50 -4.83
N LYS A 67 -6.42 8.32 -5.35
CA LYS A 67 -7.81 7.85 -5.55
C LYS A 67 -8.21 6.71 -4.61
N LEU A 68 -7.57 6.59 -3.44
CA LEU A 68 -7.90 5.54 -2.48
C LEU A 68 -9.33 5.72 -1.96
N VAL A 69 -10.19 4.74 -2.20
CA VAL A 69 -11.55 4.67 -1.65
C VAL A 69 -11.70 3.33 -0.96
N THR A 70 -11.90 3.37 0.35
CA THR A 70 -12.20 2.19 1.19
C THR A 70 -13.71 2.16 1.46
N ASN A 71 -14.29 0.97 1.66
CA ASN A 71 -15.58 0.90 2.36
C ASN A 71 -15.40 1.55 3.75
N GLU A 72 -16.42 2.18 4.34
CA GLU A 72 -16.29 3.05 5.53
C GLU A 72 -15.93 2.33 6.86
N ASP A 73 -15.03 1.34 6.84
CA ASP A 73 -14.49 0.59 7.98
C ASP A 73 -12.95 0.65 8.01
N GLY A 74 -12.38 1.82 7.72
CA GLY A 74 -10.92 2.04 7.68
C GLY A 74 -10.27 2.41 9.03
N THR A 75 -10.96 2.26 10.17
CA THR A 75 -10.33 2.41 11.49
C THR A 75 -10.09 1.04 12.13
N ALA A 76 -8.92 0.49 11.83
CA ALA A 76 -8.25 -0.41 12.75
C ALA A 76 -6.79 0.06 12.83
N PRO A 77 -6.35 0.65 13.96
CA PRO A 77 -4.92 0.73 14.25
C PRO A 77 -4.41 -0.70 14.23
N GLY A 78 -3.38 -0.96 13.43
CA GLY A 78 -2.83 -2.29 13.21
C GLY A 78 -2.79 -3.09 14.50
N ALA A 79 -3.67 -4.08 14.60
CA ALA A 79 -3.60 -5.08 15.64
C ALA A 79 -2.21 -5.71 15.52
N LEU A 80 -1.40 -5.42 16.54
CA LEU A 80 -0.12 -6.05 16.80
C LEU A 80 -0.26 -7.54 16.50
N LEU A 81 0.59 -8.05 15.62
CA LEU A 81 0.77 -9.48 15.41
C LEU A 81 0.91 -10.11 16.81
N PRO A 82 0.08 -11.11 17.19
CA PRO A 82 0.34 -11.82 18.42
C PRO A 82 1.70 -12.51 18.26
N THR A 83 2.69 -12.04 19.03
CA THR A 83 3.94 -12.79 19.21
C THR A 83 3.51 -14.11 19.83
N ARG A 84 3.63 -15.20 19.05
CA ARG A 84 3.57 -16.54 19.62
C ARG A 84 4.84 -16.73 20.44
N ASP A 85 4.83 -16.20 21.66
CA ASP A 85 5.61 -16.78 22.75
C ASP A 85 5.15 -18.23 22.86
N THR A 86 6.03 -19.14 22.47
CA THR A 86 5.83 -20.57 22.74
C THR A 86 6.68 -20.90 23.96
N PRO A 87 6.10 -20.97 25.18
CA PRO A 87 6.78 -21.58 26.31
C PRO A 87 6.53 -23.09 26.25
N GLY A 88 7.60 -23.85 26.06
CA GLY A 88 7.62 -25.32 26.10
C GLY A 88 8.64 -25.85 25.11
N ASP A 89 9.75 -26.43 25.54
CA ASP A 89 9.72 -27.66 26.31
C ASP A 89 10.88 -27.74 27.32
N GLN A 90 10.52 -28.00 28.56
CA GLN A 90 11.41 -28.51 29.57
C GLN A 90 10.89 -29.87 29.99
N ARG A 91 11.46 -30.94 29.42
CA ARG A 91 11.48 -32.30 30.00
C ARG A 91 12.52 -33.24 29.34
N ALA A 92 13.45 -33.65 30.19
CA ALA A 92 13.96 -35.02 30.40
C ALA A 92 14.62 -35.79 29.23
N GLY A 93 15.90 -36.14 29.47
CA GLY A 93 16.68 -37.14 28.74
C GLY A 93 18.12 -37.15 29.21
#